data_AF-A0A836QN28-F1
#
_entry.id   AF-A0A836QN28-F1
#
_cell.length_a   1.000
_cell.length_b   1.000
_cell.length_c   1.000
_cell.angle_alpha   90.00
_cell.angle_beta   90.00
_cell.angle_gamma   90.00
#
_symmetry.space_group_name_H-M   'P 1'
#
loop_
_entity.id
_entity.type
_entity.pdbx_description
1 polymer ?
#
loop_
_entity_poly.entity_id
_entity_poly.type
_entity_poly.pdbx_seq_one_letter_code
_entity_poly.pdbx_strand_id
1 'polypeptide(L)'
;EGSAPYLVKPVSGPEGDPHALRTWLAGVTHEDSAKLREIEAKQATGDSVNVYELKYRECAAGGRPELFSKGDPDSVVGNGAALTRPHDTVRLVPETELVSVYGVNRSGQVERLGYTGGNDATDNGIEAANPLNLPQAKNWSGGCASLGPVLVLASGFQDSDVTVSCEILREGQRVGFKEGRTGQSNLNMPEGLFHMERSLFSRIPLAQGQLQALYWGTPIVFGDADLGDGLQVGDLVRMEFSGGIGALENPIAGQPVSDQLRSLAG
;
A
#
# COMPACT_ATOMS: atom_id res chain seq x y z
N GLU A 1 -31.36 -7.28 15.37
CA GLU A 1 -30.03 -7.17 16.00
C GLU A 1 -29.34 -5.97 15.38
N GLY A 2 -28.91 -4.99 16.18
CA GLY A 2 -28.12 -3.88 15.65
C GLY A 2 -26.67 -4.34 15.52
N SER A 3 -26.03 -4.08 14.38
CA SER A 3 -24.60 -4.38 14.19
C SER A 3 -23.79 -3.73 15.31
N ALA A 4 -22.80 -4.45 15.84
CA ALA A 4 -21.84 -3.85 16.78
C ALA A 4 -21.17 -2.61 16.13
N PRO A 5 -20.88 -1.55 16.91
CA PRO A 5 -20.18 -0.39 16.38
C PRO A 5 -18.83 -0.80 15.80
N TYR A 6 -18.48 -0.26 14.63
CA TYR A 6 -17.23 -0.54 13.93
C TYR A 6 -16.61 0.75 13.40
N LEU A 7 -15.30 0.74 13.17
CA LEU A 7 -14.58 1.85 12.56
C LEU A 7 -14.81 1.85 11.05
N VAL A 8 -15.12 3.02 10.51
CA VAL A 8 -15.06 3.25 9.06
C VAL A 8 -13.66 3.72 8.67
N LYS A 9 -13.38 3.69 7.37
CA LYS A 9 -12.13 4.24 6.82
C LYS A 9 -11.97 5.72 7.24
N PRO A 10 -10.83 6.13 7.83
CA PRO A 10 -10.69 7.47 8.39
C PRO A 10 -10.68 8.60 7.34
N VAL A 11 -10.46 8.25 6.07
CA VAL A 11 -10.48 9.19 4.94
C VAL A 11 -11.15 8.51 3.75
N SER A 12 -12.17 9.13 3.18
CA SER A 12 -12.89 8.64 2.00
C SER A 12 -13.32 9.82 1.13
N GLY A 13 -13.54 9.56 -0.17
CA GLY A 13 -14.32 10.49 -0.99
C GLY A 13 -15.78 10.54 -0.47
N PRO A 14 -16.50 11.64 -0.69
CA PRO A 14 -17.92 11.69 -0.37
C PRO A 14 -18.70 10.61 -1.13
N GLU A 15 -19.83 10.16 -0.59
CA GLU A 15 -20.66 9.11 -1.19
C GLU A 15 -21.07 9.40 -2.65
N GLY A 16 -21.28 10.68 -3.00
CA GLY A 16 -21.60 11.10 -4.36
C GLY A 16 -20.41 11.28 -5.30
N ASP A 17 -19.17 11.22 -4.80
CA ASP A 17 -17.94 11.31 -5.57
C ASP A 17 -16.80 10.57 -4.86
N PRO A 18 -16.83 9.22 -4.81
CA PRO A 18 -15.81 8.44 -4.12
C PRO A 18 -14.41 8.62 -4.73
N HIS A 19 -14.34 8.96 -6.02
CA HIS A 19 -13.09 9.25 -6.73
C HIS A 19 -12.45 10.59 -6.37
N ALA A 20 -13.12 11.42 -5.57
CA ALA A 20 -12.49 12.60 -4.97
C ALA A 20 -11.29 12.20 -4.10
N LEU A 21 -11.26 10.98 -3.55
CA LEU A 21 -10.05 10.40 -2.96
C LEU A 21 -9.26 9.64 -4.04
N ARG A 22 -8.04 10.10 -4.31
CA ARG A 22 -7.07 9.42 -5.16
C ARG A 22 -6.05 8.70 -4.29
N THR A 23 -5.63 7.51 -4.71
CA THR A 23 -4.63 6.71 -3.98
C THR A 23 -3.41 6.48 -4.87
N TRP A 24 -2.27 6.99 -4.41
CA TRP A 24 -0.97 6.80 -5.06
C TRP A 24 0.01 6.19 -4.07
N LEU A 25 1.00 5.51 -4.61
CA LEU A 25 1.94 4.70 -3.87
C LEU A 25 3.32 4.89 -4.44
N ALA A 26 4.32 4.74 -3.58
CA ALA A 26 5.71 4.79 -3.95
C ALA A 26 6.34 3.41 -3.75
N GLY A 27 7.07 2.95 -4.76
CA GLY A 27 7.86 1.72 -4.67
C GLY A 27 9.33 2.04 -4.41
N VAL A 28 10.07 1.05 -3.89
CA VAL A 28 11.54 1.07 -3.88
C VAL A 28 12.12 2.27 -3.10
N THR A 29 11.46 2.63 -1.99
CA THR A 29 11.84 3.76 -1.13
C THR A 29 12.72 3.34 0.06
N HIS A 30 12.65 2.07 0.46
CA HIS A 30 13.45 1.47 1.55
C HIS A 30 14.43 0.42 1.03
N GLU A 31 15.59 0.31 1.69
CA GLU A 31 16.70 -0.54 1.25
C GLU A 31 16.33 -2.04 1.19
N ASP A 32 15.74 -2.56 2.26
CA ASP A 32 15.37 -3.99 2.35
C ASP A 32 14.31 -4.37 1.31
N SER A 33 13.40 -3.44 1.04
CA SER A 33 12.36 -3.55 0.02
C SER A 33 12.95 -3.70 -1.38
N ALA A 34 13.97 -2.89 -1.70
CA ALA A 34 14.64 -2.95 -3.00
C ALA A 34 15.41 -4.27 -3.20
N LYS A 35 16.13 -4.72 -2.15
CA LYS A 35 16.93 -5.96 -2.20
C LYS A 35 16.05 -7.20 -2.37
N LEU A 36 14.92 -7.29 -1.68
CA LEU A 36 14.06 -8.47 -1.75
C LEU A 36 13.33 -8.60 -3.09
N ARG A 37 12.80 -7.50 -3.65
CA ARG A 37 12.19 -7.51 -4.99
C ARG A 37 13.15 -7.98 -6.08
N GLU A 38 14.43 -7.64 -5.97
CA GLU A 38 15.46 -8.14 -6.86
C GLU A 38 15.64 -9.66 -6.75
N ILE A 39 15.67 -10.20 -5.53
CA ILE A 39 15.81 -11.65 -5.30
C ILE A 39 14.63 -12.40 -5.91
N GLU A 40 13.41 -11.93 -5.68
CA GLU A 40 12.18 -12.54 -6.20
C GLU A 40 12.12 -12.49 -7.73
N ALA A 41 12.46 -11.34 -8.34
CA ALA A 41 12.49 -11.21 -9.80
C ALA A 41 13.54 -12.13 -10.46
N LYS A 42 14.72 -12.29 -9.85
CA LYS A 42 15.76 -13.22 -10.33
C LYS A 42 15.31 -14.68 -10.26
N GLN A 43 14.62 -15.06 -9.19
CA GLN A 43 14.07 -16.40 -9.04
C GLN A 43 12.98 -16.69 -10.07
N ALA A 44 12.14 -15.70 -10.38
CA ALA A 44 11.04 -15.86 -11.34
C ALA A 44 11.49 -15.88 -12.80
N THR A 45 12.44 -15.02 -13.19
CA THR A 45 12.77 -14.78 -14.61
C THR A 45 14.11 -15.35 -15.06
N GLY A 46 15.04 -15.62 -14.14
CA GLY A 46 16.41 -16.06 -14.46
C GLY A 46 17.32 -14.98 -15.07
N ASP A 47 16.78 -13.79 -15.39
CA ASP A 47 17.51 -12.66 -15.97
C ASP A 47 17.98 -11.65 -14.92
N SER A 48 19.06 -10.93 -15.25
CA SER A 48 19.81 -10.06 -14.32
C SER A 48 19.53 -8.55 -14.47
N VAL A 49 18.57 -8.13 -15.30
CA VAL A 49 18.27 -6.69 -15.46
C VAL A 49 17.58 -6.18 -14.19
N ASN A 50 18.38 -5.54 -13.35
CA ASN A 50 18.01 -5.16 -12.01
C ASN A 50 17.22 -3.84 -11.97
N VAL A 51 16.00 -3.85 -12.52
CA VAL A 51 15.17 -2.63 -12.60
C VAL A 51 14.91 -2.00 -11.23
N TYR A 52 14.77 -2.82 -10.17
CA TYR A 52 14.52 -2.34 -8.81
C TYR A 52 15.75 -1.70 -8.17
N GLU A 53 16.94 -2.31 -8.25
CA GLU A 53 18.16 -1.65 -7.75
C GLU A 53 18.51 -0.41 -8.56
N LEU A 54 18.35 -0.46 -9.89
CA LEU A 54 18.55 0.72 -10.75
C LEU A 54 17.61 1.85 -10.33
N LYS A 55 16.34 1.54 -10.07
CA LYS A 55 15.36 2.50 -9.56
C LYS A 55 15.75 3.02 -8.18
N TYR A 56 16.15 2.16 -7.25
CA TYR A 56 16.60 2.54 -5.91
C TYR A 56 17.76 3.53 -5.96
N ARG A 57 18.79 3.21 -6.76
CA ARG A 57 19.97 4.07 -6.96
C ARG A 57 19.61 5.38 -7.65
N GLU A 58 18.72 5.36 -8.64
CA GLU A 58 18.22 6.57 -9.29
C GLU A 58 17.53 7.49 -8.27
N CYS A 59 16.61 6.96 -7.46
CA CYS A 59 15.90 7.72 -6.43
C CYS A 59 16.86 8.30 -5.39
N ALA A 60 17.82 7.50 -4.92
CA ALA A 60 18.84 7.94 -3.96
C ALA A 60 19.75 9.04 -4.52
N ALA A 61 19.97 9.06 -5.84
CA ALA A 61 20.70 10.12 -6.53
C ALA A 61 19.83 11.37 -6.83
N GLY A 62 18.56 11.40 -6.39
CA GLY A 62 17.62 12.47 -6.66
C GLY A 62 16.95 12.42 -8.03
N GLY A 63 16.99 11.27 -8.69
CA GLY A 63 16.25 10.98 -9.90
C GLY A 63 14.79 10.63 -9.63
N ARG A 64 14.11 10.04 -10.62
CA ARG A 64 12.65 9.93 -10.59
C ARG A 64 12.18 8.80 -9.66
N PRO A 65 11.32 9.08 -8.65
CA PRO A 65 10.70 8.05 -7.83
C PRO A 65 9.76 7.17 -8.66
N GLU A 66 9.65 5.90 -8.26
CA GLU A 66 8.57 5.04 -8.71
C GLU A 66 7.28 5.49 -8.03
N LEU A 67 6.31 5.93 -8.83
CA LEU A 67 4.98 6.32 -8.36
C LEU A 67 3.93 5.65 -9.22
N PHE A 68 2.97 4.97 -8.59
CA PHE A 68 1.86 4.29 -9.26
C PHE A 68 0.55 4.50 -8.49
N SER A 69 -0.59 4.20 -9.12
CA SER A 69 -1.92 4.41 -8.55
C SER A 69 -2.59 3.11 -8.16
N LYS A 70 -3.35 3.13 -7.05
CA LYS A 70 -4.47 2.21 -6.80
C LYS A 70 -5.74 2.93 -7.29
N GLY A 71 -6.21 2.54 -8.46
CA GLY A 71 -7.07 3.38 -9.30
C GLY A 71 -8.56 3.43 -8.92
N ASP A 72 -9.03 2.46 -8.12
CA ASP A 72 -10.44 2.31 -7.77
C ASP A 72 -10.67 2.63 -6.28
N PRO A 73 -11.45 3.66 -5.91
CA PRO A 73 -11.74 3.98 -4.52
C PRO A 73 -12.40 2.83 -3.75
N ASP A 74 -13.22 2.03 -4.43
CA ASP A 74 -13.91 0.88 -3.84
C ASP A 74 -12.95 -0.26 -3.51
N SER A 75 -11.73 -0.22 -4.05
CA SER A 75 -10.70 -1.21 -3.74
C SER A 75 -9.90 -0.89 -2.48
N VAL A 76 -10.08 0.30 -1.87
CA VAL A 76 -9.33 0.70 -0.67
C VAL A 76 -10.23 0.71 0.56
N VAL A 77 -10.07 -0.28 1.44
CA VAL A 77 -10.96 -0.54 2.57
C VAL A 77 -10.46 0.04 3.90
N GLY A 78 -11.33 0.09 4.91
CA GLY A 78 -10.98 0.54 6.26
C GLY A 78 -10.57 -0.60 7.20
N ASN A 79 -10.35 -0.28 8.47
CA ASN A 79 -10.08 -1.26 9.51
C ASN A 79 -11.26 -2.24 9.70
N GLY A 80 -10.96 -3.53 9.85
CA GLY A 80 -11.92 -4.62 10.02
C GLY A 80 -12.59 -5.08 8.73
N ALA A 81 -12.51 -4.30 7.64
CA ALA A 81 -13.04 -4.69 6.34
C ALA A 81 -12.10 -5.67 5.63
N ALA A 82 -12.65 -6.55 4.79
CA ALA A 82 -11.85 -7.58 4.15
C ALA A 82 -10.97 -7.01 3.03
N LEU A 83 -9.72 -7.47 2.97
CA LEU A 83 -8.92 -7.44 1.76
C LEU A 83 -9.27 -8.69 0.95
N THR A 84 -9.43 -8.55 -0.36
CA THR A 84 -9.80 -9.67 -1.22
C THR A 84 -8.60 -10.32 -1.88
N ARG A 85 -8.70 -11.63 -2.04
CA ARG A 85 -7.76 -12.47 -2.77
C ARG A 85 -8.43 -12.95 -4.05
N PRO A 86 -8.03 -12.45 -5.23
CA PRO A 86 -8.47 -12.99 -6.52
C PRO A 86 -8.27 -14.51 -6.66
N HIS A 87 -9.08 -15.13 -7.51
CA HIS A 87 -9.05 -16.58 -7.73
C HIS A 87 -7.80 -17.05 -8.49
N ASP A 88 -7.26 -16.18 -9.34
CA ASP A 88 -6.04 -16.37 -10.13
C ASP A 88 -4.79 -15.81 -9.43
N THR A 89 -4.89 -15.43 -8.15
CA THR A 89 -3.76 -14.97 -7.36
C THR A 89 -2.63 -15.99 -7.35
N VAL A 90 -1.43 -15.54 -7.72
CA VAL A 90 -0.20 -16.34 -7.70
C VAL A 90 0.37 -16.37 -6.29
N ARG A 91 0.68 -15.20 -5.71
CA ARG A 91 1.14 -15.08 -4.32
C ARG A 91 0.85 -13.69 -3.76
N LEU A 92 -0.14 -13.62 -2.88
CA LEU A 92 -0.54 -12.36 -2.24
C LEU A 92 0.30 -12.10 -0.99
N VAL A 93 0.84 -10.89 -0.84
CA VAL A 93 1.58 -10.46 0.34
C VAL A 93 1.06 -9.11 0.86
N PRO A 94 1.15 -8.86 2.18
CA PRO A 94 0.89 -7.55 2.73
C PRO A 94 2.13 -6.65 2.58
N GLU A 95 1.92 -5.36 2.30
CA GLU A 95 2.96 -4.34 2.33
C GLU A 95 2.56 -3.26 3.33
N THR A 96 3.27 -3.19 4.46
CA THR A 96 2.95 -2.28 5.56
C THR A 96 3.53 -0.91 5.30
N GLU A 97 2.70 0.13 5.22
CA GLU A 97 3.15 1.46 4.80
C GLU A 97 2.59 2.60 5.66
N LEU A 98 3.43 3.60 5.92
CA LEU A 98 2.96 4.89 6.38
C LEU A 98 2.30 5.61 5.20
N VAL A 99 1.13 6.21 5.45
CA VAL A 99 0.36 6.91 4.44
C VAL A 99 0.15 8.35 4.86
N SER A 100 0.49 9.29 4.00
CA SER A 100 0.15 10.70 4.17
C SER A 100 -1.11 11.05 3.39
N VAL A 101 -1.96 11.90 3.99
CA VAL A 101 -3.20 12.37 3.39
C VAL A 101 -3.11 13.87 3.12
N TYR A 102 -3.51 14.29 1.93
CA TYR A 102 -3.43 15.67 1.47
C TYR A 102 -4.77 16.20 1.01
N GLY A 103 -4.92 17.52 1.15
CA GLY A 103 -5.97 18.32 0.54
C GLY A 103 -5.39 19.60 -0.05
N VAL A 104 -6.26 20.53 -0.44
CA VAL A 104 -5.89 21.87 -0.88
C VAL A 104 -6.47 22.89 0.09
N ASN A 105 -5.62 23.75 0.63
CA ASN A 105 -6.05 24.79 1.55
C ASN A 105 -6.71 25.98 0.82
N ARG A 106 -7.19 26.97 1.57
CA ARG A 106 -7.90 28.14 1.02
C ARG A 106 -7.04 29.02 0.10
N SER A 107 -5.70 28.94 0.16
CA SER A 107 -4.81 29.66 -0.74
C SER A 107 -4.40 28.85 -1.97
N GLY A 108 -5.01 27.68 -2.18
CA GLY A 108 -4.73 26.82 -3.33
C GLY A 108 -3.42 26.04 -3.19
N GLN A 109 -2.84 25.95 -1.99
CA GLN A 109 -1.63 25.18 -1.74
C GLN A 109 -1.98 23.77 -1.27
N VAL A 110 -1.17 22.79 -1.68
CA VAL A 110 -1.25 21.42 -1.13
C VAL A 110 -0.94 21.49 0.36
N GLU A 111 -1.79 20.86 1.16
CA GLU A 111 -1.65 20.77 2.61
C GLU A 111 -1.68 19.31 3.02
N ARG A 112 -0.70 18.89 3.84
CA ARG A 112 -0.71 17.58 4.47
C ARG A 112 -1.66 17.63 5.66
N LEU A 113 -2.78 16.91 5.56
CA LEU A 113 -3.83 16.89 6.57
C LEU A 113 -3.45 15.97 7.75
N GLY A 114 -2.78 14.87 7.46
CA GLY A 114 -2.38 13.90 8.48
C GLY A 114 -1.75 12.64 7.93
N TYR A 115 -1.59 11.67 8.82
CA TYR A 115 -0.93 10.40 8.60
C TYR A 115 -1.80 9.25 9.12
N THR A 116 -1.77 8.12 8.43
CA THR A 116 -2.46 6.88 8.80
C THR A 116 -1.59 5.68 8.41
N GLY A 117 -1.92 4.49 8.89
CA GLY A 117 -1.35 3.25 8.40
C GLY A 117 -2.05 2.78 7.13
N GLY A 118 -1.38 1.97 6.33
CA GLY A 118 -1.98 1.32 5.18
C GLY A 118 -1.33 -0.03 4.83
N ASN A 119 -2.14 -0.88 4.21
CA ASN A 119 -1.68 -2.12 3.57
C ASN A 119 -1.78 -1.97 2.05
N ASP A 120 -0.65 -1.95 1.35
CA ASP A 120 -0.60 -2.10 -0.11
C ASP A 120 -0.53 -3.60 -0.48
N ALA A 121 -1.68 -4.28 -0.40
CA ALA A 121 -1.72 -5.70 -0.74
C ALA A 121 -1.28 -5.91 -2.19
N THR A 122 -0.42 -6.91 -2.41
CA THR A 122 0.29 -7.08 -3.68
C THR A 122 0.35 -8.55 -4.06
N ASP A 123 -0.04 -8.88 -5.29
CA ASP A 123 0.27 -10.18 -5.87
C ASP A 123 1.71 -10.15 -6.38
N ASN A 124 2.66 -10.46 -5.49
CA ASN A 124 4.07 -10.36 -5.82
C ASN A 124 4.51 -11.48 -6.78
N GLY A 125 3.74 -12.55 -6.93
CA GLY A 125 3.97 -13.54 -7.98
C GLY A 125 3.73 -12.96 -9.38
N ILE A 126 2.67 -12.17 -9.56
CA ILE A 126 2.40 -11.45 -10.81
C ILE A 126 3.45 -10.36 -11.07
N GLU A 127 3.82 -9.60 -10.02
CA GLU A 127 4.85 -8.54 -10.10
C GLU A 127 6.23 -9.11 -10.46
N ALA A 128 6.68 -10.17 -9.78
CA ALA A 128 8.00 -10.76 -9.99
C ALA A 128 8.14 -11.41 -11.37
N ALA A 129 7.04 -11.90 -11.95
CA ALA A 129 7.05 -12.51 -13.29
C ALA A 129 7.40 -11.49 -14.39
N ASN A 130 6.92 -10.25 -14.28
CA ASN A 130 7.27 -9.16 -15.19
C ASN A 130 6.92 -7.81 -14.56
N PRO A 131 7.85 -6.84 -14.47
CA PRO A 131 7.56 -5.50 -13.94
C PRO A 131 6.42 -4.77 -14.66
N LEU A 132 6.15 -5.08 -15.94
CA LEU A 132 5.02 -4.52 -16.68
C LEU A 132 3.65 -5.04 -16.21
N ASN A 133 3.62 -6.09 -15.38
CA ASN A 133 2.42 -6.60 -14.76
C ASN A 133 2.02 -5.84 -13.49
N LEU A 134 2.83 -4.88 -13.02
CA LEU A 134 2.56 -4.11 -11.80
C LEU A 134 1.12 -3.57 -11.70
N PRO A 135 0.49 -3.06 -12.79
CA PRO A 135 -0.91 -2.63 -12.72
C PRO A 135 -1.86 -3.75 -12.27
N GLN A 136 -1.65 -4.99 -12.72
CA GLN A 136 -2.45 -6.16 -12.37
C GLN A 136 -2.08 -6.69 -10.98
N ALA A 137 -0.78 -6.68 -10.63
CA ALA A 137 -0.30 -7.11 -9.32
C ALA A 137 -0.81 -6.21 -8.17
N LYS A 138 -1.11 -4.94 -8.48
CA LYS A 138 -1.55 -3.94 -7.49
C LYS A 138 -3.05 -3.65 -7.56
N ASN A 139 -3.76 -3.90 -8.66
CA ASN A 139 -5.17 -3.48 -8.79
C ASN A 139 -6.13 -4.64 -9.04
N TRP A 140 -7.11 -4.78 -8.16
CA TRP A 140 -8.32 -5.60 -8.34
C TRP A 140 -9.47 -5.00 -7.52
N SER A 141 -10.70 -5.40 -7.81
CA SER A 141 -11.88 -4.87 -7.13
C SER A 141 -12.09 -5.49 -5.74
N GLY A 142 -12.70 -4.73 -4.83
CA GLY A 142 -13.22 -5.25 -3.56
C GLY A 142 -12.18 -5.45 -2.45
N GLY A 143 -11.11 -4.65 -2.40
CA GLY A 143 -10.16 -4.66 -1.28
C GLY A 143 -8.74 -5.05 -1.68
N CYS A 144 -8.12 -4.29 -2.58
CA CYS A 144 -6.71 -4.45 -2.94
C CYS A 144 -5.76 -3.59 -2.09
N ALA A 145 -6.28 -2.70 -1.25
CA ALA A 145 -5.50 -1.99 -0.24
C ALA A 145 -6.38 -1.63 0.95
N SER A 146 -5.76 -1.22 2.06
CA SER A 146 -6.50 -0.67 3.19
C SER A 146 -5.80 0.54 3.80
N LEU A 147 -6.57 1.38 4.50
CA LEU A 147 -6.04 2.49 5.28
C LEU A 147 -6.76 2.65 6.62
N GLY A 148 -6.00 2.95 7.66
CA GLY A 148 -6.52 3.14 9.00
C GLY A 148 -5.52 2.82 10.12
N PRO A 149 -6.01 2.58 11.34
CA PRO A 149 -7.42 2.68 11.74
C PRO A 149 -7.91 4.13 11.90
N VAL A 150 -7.00 5.07 12.13
CA VAL A 150 -7.29 6.49 12.36
C VAL A 150 -6.34 7.40 11.57
N LEU A 151 -6.80 8.63 11.31
CA LEU A 151 -5.95 9.69 10.79
C LEU A 151 -5.42 10.53 11.96
N VAL A 152 -4.11 10.51 12.18
CA VAL A 152 -3.44 11.44 13.10
C VAL A 152 -3.14 12.73 12.35
N LEU A 153 -3.61 13.87 12.85
CA LEU A 153 -3.39 15.16 12.21
C LEU A 153 -1.91 15.47 12.07
N ALA A 154 -1.54 16.15 10.98
CA ALA A 154 -0.13 16.42 10.67
C ALA A 154 0.59 17.24 11.77
N SER A 155 -0.14 18.09 12.49
CA SER A 155 0.38 18.85 13.62
C SER A 155 0.71 18.01 14.86
N GLY A 156 0.15 16.80 14.97
CA GLY A 156 0.29 15.91 16.12
C GLY A 156 1.11 14.64 15.85
N PHE A 157 1.55 14.41 14.61
CA PHE A 157 2.29 13.22 14.22
C PHE A 157 3.78 13.52 14.02
N GLN A 158 4.66 12.66 14.50
CA GLN A 158 6.11 12.74 14.29
C GLN A 158 6.50 11.70 13.22
N ASP A 159 6.74 12.15 12.00
CA ASP A 159 7.00 11.29 10.84
C ASP A 159 8.49 11.03 10.58
N SER A 160 9.38 11.44 11.48
CA SER A 160 10.82 11.26 11.32
C SER A 160 11.22 9.78 11.32
N ASP A 161 10.70 9.02 12.28
CA ASP A 161 11.11 7.65 12.53
C ASP A 161 9.96 6.87 13.18
N VAL A 162 9.28 6.07 12.37
CA VAL A 162 8.04 5.37 12.71
C VAL A 162 8.30 3.88 12.70
N THR A 163 8.14 3.22 13.85
CA THR A 163 8.14 1.76 13.93
C THR A 163 6.82 1.22 13.38
N VAL A 164 6.95 0.18 12.54
CA VAL A 164 5.84 -0.57 11.98
C VAL A 164 6.06 -2.07 12.18
N SER A 165 4.98 -2.82 12.30
CA SER A 165 5.04 -4.29 12.26
C SER A 165 3.86 -4.86 11.50
N CYS A 166 4.01 -6.11 11.06
CA CYS A 166 2.97 -6.88 10.41
C CYS A 166 2.95 -8.29 11.00
N GLU A 167 1.81 -8.69 11.53
CA GLU A 167 1.51 -10.02 12.03
C GLU A 167 0.44 -10.65 11.14
N ILE A 168 0.62 -11.94 10.84
CA ILE A 168 -0.33 -12.72 10.05
C ILE A 168 -0.82 -13.88 10.92
N LEU A 169 -2.12 -13.91 11.17
CA LEU A 169 -2.79 -14.97 11.93
C LEU A 169 -3.58 -15.86 10.97
N ARG A 170 -3.29 -17.15 10.97
CA ARG A 170 -4.03 -18.19 10.24
C ARG A 170 -4.67 -19.12 11.25
N GLU A 171 -6.00 -19.24 11.21
CA GLU A 171 -6.76 -20.03 12.20
C GLU A 171 -6.43 -19.62 13.66
N GLY A 172 -6.17 -18.33 13.87
CA GLY A 172 -5.79 -17.76 15.17
C GLY A 172 -4.35 -18.03 15.60
N GLN A 173 -3.55 -18.73 14.80
CA GLN A 173 -2.12 -18.97 15.04
C GLN A 173 -1.26 -18.02 14.21
N ARG A 174 -0.19 -17.49 14.80
CA ARG A 174 0.75 -16.63 14.08
C ARG A 174 1.61 -17.44 13.11
N VAL A 175 1.47 -17.15 11.82
CA VAL A 175 2.23 -17.80 10.73
C VAL A 175 3.27 -16.89 10.10
N GLY A 176 3.19 -15.58 10.32
CA GLY A 176 4.17 -14.61 9.84
C GLY A 176 4.27 -13.42 10.80
N PHE A 177 5.48 -12.91 10.99
CA PHE A 177 5.73 -11.67 11.72
C PHE A 177 6.98 -10.98 11.20
N LYS A 178 6.86 -9.69 10.90
CA LYS A 178 8.01 -8.83 10.59
C LYS A 178 7.79 -7.46 11.20
N GLU A 179 8.90 -6.78 11.48
CA GLU A 179 8.94 -5.41 11.97
C GLU A 179 9.97 -4.60 11.19
N GLY A 180 9.80 -3.30 11.18
CA GLY A 180 10.63 -2.39 10.41
C GLY A 180 10.45 -0.95 10.85
N ARG A 181 11.17 -0.06 10.17
CA ARG A 181 11.12 1.38 10.41
C ARG A 181 10.84 2.11 9.11
N THR A 182 9.91 3.04 9.16
CA THR A 182 9.60 3.99 8.07
C THR A 182 9.65 5.42 8.61
N GLY A 183 9.21 6.40 7.83
CA GLY A 183 9.38 7.82 8.16
C GLY A 183 10.54 8.47 7.40
N GLN A 184 10.67 9.78 7.55
CA GLN A 184 11.61 10.62 6.78
C GLN A 184 13.04 10.10 6.83
N SER A 185 13.51 9.62 7.99
CA SER A 185 14.87 9.12 8.17
C SER A 185 15.15 7.77 7.51
N ASN A 186 14.11 7.08 7.03
CA ASN A 186 14.21 5.74 6.44
C ASN A 186 13.93 5.75 4.92
N LEU A 187 13.60 6.91 4.33
CA LEU A 187 13.44 7.07 2.88
C LEU A 187 14.81 7.29 2.21
N ASN A 188 15.05 6.62 1.08
CA ASN A 188 16.33 6.66 0.38
C ASN A 188 16.61 7.95 -0.41
N MET A 189 15.60 8.80 -0.64
CA MET A 189 15.67 9.91 -1.58
C MET A 189 16.12 11.24 -0.93
N PRO A 190 16.87 12.09 -1.65
CA PRO A 190 17.24 13.41 -1.14
C PRO A 190 15.97 14.26 -1.00
N GLU A 191 15.82 14.92 0.15
CA GLU A 191 14.61 15.65 0.59
C GLU A 191 13.46 14.77 1.13
N GLY A 192 13.67 13.46 1.27
CA GLY A 192 12.71 12.55 1.89
C GLY A 192 11.34 12.58 1.21
N LEU A 193 10.27 12.67 2.00
CA LEU A 193 8.90 12.69 1.48
C LEU A 193 8.65 13.81 0.46
N PHE A 194 9.28 14.97 0.63
CA PHE A 194 9.06 16.12 -0.25
C PHE A 194 9.43 15.82 -1.70
N HIS A 195 10.39 14.91 -1.92
CA HIS A 195 10.77 14.47 -3.24
C HIS A 195 9.61 13.75 -3.96
N MET A 196 8.88 12.89 -3.26
CA MET A 196 7.69 12.20 -3.78
C MET A 196 6.54 13.18 -4.00
N GLU A 197 6.29 14.05 -3.03
CA GLU A 197 5.25 15.08 -3.12
C GLU A 197 5.45 15.98 -4.34
N ARG A 198 6.67 16.49 -4.53
CA ARG A 198 7.02 17.32 -5.69
C ARG A 198 6.84 16.55 -7.00
N SER A 199 7.31 15.29 -7.05
CA SER A 199 7.19 14.44 -8.22
C SER A 199 5.73 14.16 -8.60
N LEU A 200 4.88 13.88 -7.61
CA LEU A 200 3.46 13.62 -7.81
C LEU A 200 2.69 14.88 -8.20
N PHE A 201 2.70 15.91 -7.35
CA PHE A 201 1.83 17.08 -7.50
C PHE A 201 2.24 18.00 -8.66
N SER A 202 3.50 17.95 -9.13
CA SER A 202 3.91 18.68 -10.34
C SER A 202 3.34 18.09 -11.63
N ARG A 203 2.98 16.80 -11.62
CA ARG A 203 2.40 16.09 -12.78
C ARG A 203 0.90 15.93 -12.65
N ILE A 204 0.41 15.79 -11.42
CA ILE A 204 -0.99 15.56 -11.10
C ILE A 204 -1.40 16.54 -9.98
N PRO A 205 -1.64 17.82 -10.32
CA PRO A 205 -2.10 18.79 -9.35
C PRO A 205 -3.35 18.30 -8.61
N LEU A 206 -3.43 18.63 -7.33
CA LEU A 206 -4.61 18.36 -6.51
C LEU A 206 -5.56 19.56 -6.62
N ALA A 207 -6.84 19.31 -6.89
CA ALA A 207 -7.85 20.36 -6.95
C ALA A 207 -8.58 20.53 -5.60
N GLN A 208 -9.23 21.67 -5.41
CA GLN A 208 -10.10 21.88 -4.25
C GLN A 208 -11.22 20.84 -4.21
N GLY A 209 -11.47 20.25 -3.04
CA GLY A 209 -12.45 19.17 -2.86
C GLY A 209 -11.90 17.78 -3.16
N GLN A 210 -10.69 17.66 -3.71
CA GLN A 210 -10.01 16.38 -3.86
C GLN A 210 -9.10 16.08 -2.66
N LEU A 211 -8.95 14.79 -2.39
CA LEU A 211 -8.03 14.23 -1.42
C LEU A 211 -7.03 13.31 -2.12
N GLN A 212 -5.83 13.25 -1.57
CA GLN A 212 -4.78 12.35 -2.02
C GLN A 212 -4.28 11.53 -0.83
N ALA A 213 -4.33 10.21 -0.92
CA ALA A 213 -3.55 9.32 -0.08
C ALA A 213 -2.24 8.96 -0.81
N LEU A 214 -1.09 9.13 -0.15
CA LEU A 214 0.21 8.71 -0.66
C LEU A 214 0.84 7.69 0.29
N TYR A 215 1.02 6.49 -0.21
CA TYR A 215 1.69 5.35 0.44
C TYR A 215 3.21 5.48 0.20
N TRP A 216 4.01 5.33 1.26
CA TRP A 216 5.43 5.73 1.26
C TRP A 216 6.40 4.66 0.79
N GLY A 217 5.90 3.50 0.40
CA GLY A 217 6.65 2.27 0.22
C GLY A 217 6.84 1.53 1.55
N THR A 218 6.89 0.21 1.45
CA THR A 218 7.03 -0.67 2.61
C THR A 218 8.49 -0.90 3.02
N PRO A 219 8.82 -0.78 4.32
CA PRO A 219 10.10 -1.24 4.86
C PRO A 219 10.11 -2.75 5.16
N ILE A 220 8.97 -3.44 5.03
CA ILE A 220 8.80 -4.84 5.39
C ILE A 220 8.35 -5.62 4.16
N VAL A 221 9.10 -6.63 3.77
CA VAL A 221 8.73 -7.52 2.65
C VAL A 221 8.74 -8.97 3.12
N PHE A 222 7.67 -9.71 2.87
CA PHE A 222 7.55 -11.13 3.19
C PHE A 222 8.04 -11.99 2.03
N GLY A 223 9.21 -12.61 2.17
CA GLY A 223 9.74 -13.56 1.18
C GLY A 223 9.24 -14.99 1.42
N ASP A 224 9.68 -15.92 0.59
CA ASP A 224 9.29 -17.34 0.66
C ASP A 224 9.57 -17.99 2.01
N ALA A 225 10.67 -17.60 2.66
CA ALA A 225 11.05 -18.12 3.98
C ALA A 225 10.15 -17.60 5.12
N ASP A 226 9.49 -16.45 4.92
CA ASP A 226 8.66 -15.80 5.94
C ASP A 226 7.16 -16.19 5.78
N LEU A 227 6.70 -16.30 4.53
CA LEU A 227 5.30 -16.56 4.18
C LEU A 227 5.23 -17.22 2.78
N GLY A 228 5.70 -18.46 2.67
CA GLY A 228 5.91 -19.13 1.38
C GLY A 228 4.67 -19.21 0.48
N ASP A 229 3.52 -19.53 1.06
CA ASP A 229 2.25 -19.63 0.33
C ASP A 229 1.51 -18.28 0.18
N GLY A 230 2.07 -17.20 0.73
CA GLY A 230 1.39 -15.90 0.79
C GLY A 230 0.16 -15.93 1.71
N LEU A 231 -0.62 -14.86 1.62
CA LEU A 231 -1.88 -14.70 2.32
C LEU A 231 -2.96 -15.64 1.75
N GLN A 232 -3.65 -16.31 2.67
CA GLN A 232 -4.72 -17.27 2.38
C GLN A 232 -6.07 -16.74 2.85
N VAL A 233 -7.14 -17.21 2.23
CA VAL A 233 -8.51 -16.89 2.68
C VAL A 233 -8.69 -17.35 4.12
N GLY A 234 -9.19 -16.47 4.98
CA GLY A 234 -9.33 -16.69 6.41
C GLY A 234 -8.16 -16.19 7.26
N ASP A 235 -7.04 -15.78 6.64
CA ASP A 235 -5.96 -15.10 7.37
C ASP A 235 -6.44 -13.73 7.90
N LEU A 236 -5.89 -13.29 9.03
CA LEU A 236 -6.01 -11.93 9.53
C LEU A 236 -4.64 -11.26 9.44
N VAL A 237 -4.58 -10.13 8.74
CA VAL A 237 -3.40 -9.27 8.70
C VAL A 237 -3.57 -8.18 9.74
N ARG A 238 -2.64 -8.09 10.69
CA ARG A 238 -2.60 -7.05 11.73
C ARG A 238 -1.31 -6.25 11.56
N MET A 239 -1.45 -4.95 11.31
CA MET A 239 -0.33 -4.03 11.18
C MET A 239 -0.35 -3.01 12.30
N GLU A 240 0.75 -2.87 13.04
CA GLU A 240 0.87 -1.85 14.09
C GLU A 240 1.70 -0.67 13.60
N PHE A 241 1.21 0.54 13.87
CA PHE A 241 1.90 1.78 13.55
C PHE A 241 2.08 2.62 14.82
N SER A 242 3.34 2.92 15.15
CA SER A 242 3.67 3.83 16.25
C SER A 242 3.21 5.27 15.97
N GLY A 243 3.35 6.17 16.97
CA GLY A 243 2.98 7.58 16.81
C GLY A 243 1.48 7.87 16.94
N GLY A 244 0.70 6.93 17.52
CA GLY A 244 -0.72 7.12 17.82
C GLY A 244 -1.69 6.70 16.72
N ILE A 245 -1.21 6.10 15.63
CA ILE A 245 -2.06 5.49 14.59
C ILE A 245 -2.67 4.18 15.10
N GLY A 246 -1.88 3.29 15.71
CA GLY A 246 -2.35 2.02 16.28
C GLY A 246 -2.48 0.89 15.25
N ALA A 247 -3.39 -0.04 15.52
CA ALA A 247 -3.51 -1.31 14.80
C ALA A 247 -4.51 -1.24 13.63
N LEU A 248 -4.05 -1.54 12.42
CA LEU A 248 -4.88 -1.78 11.25
C LEU A 248 -5.03 -3.29 11.04
N GLU A 249 -6.25 -3.78 11.15
CA GLU A 249 -6.58 -5.21 11.04
C GLU A 249 -7.50 -5.44 9.84
N ASN A 250 -7.14 -6.37 8.95
CA ASN A 250 -7.95 -6.73 7.78
C ASN A 250 -7.97 -8.25 7.58
N PRO A 251 -9.15 -8.90 7.63
CA PRO A 251 -9.26 -10.32 7.25
C PRO A 251 -9.10 -10.48 5.74
N ILE A 252 -8.61 -11.65 5.32
CA ILE A 252 -8.48 -12.02 3.91
C ILE A 252 -9.71 -12.82 3.49
N ALA A 253 -10.41 -12.34 2.46
CA ALA A 253 -11.57 -13.01 1.88
C ALA A 253 -11.31 -13.38 0.41
N GLY A 254 -11.98 -14.41 -0.10
CA GLY A 254 -11.95 -14.68 -1.53
C GLY A 254 -12.69 -13.59 -2.31
N GLN A 255 -12.12 -13.14 -3.42
CA GLN A 255 -12.85 -12.27 -4.34
C GLN A 255 -13.98 -13.06 -5.02
N PRO A 256 -15.21 -12.53 -5.10
CA PRO A 256 -16.29 -13.17 -5.85
C PRO A 256 -15.91 -13.41 -7.31
N VAL A 257 -16.15 -14.61 -7.82
CA VAL A 257 -15.91 -14.95 -9.22
C VAL A 257 -16.96 -14.29 -10.10
N SER A 258 -16.52 -13.49 -11.08
CA SER A 258 -17.38 -12.87 -12.09
C SER A 258 -17.54 -13.79 -13.31
N ASP A 259 -18.73 -13.86 -13.88
CA ASP A 259 -19.01 -14.55 -15.13
C ASP A 259 -19.17 -13.61 -16.34
N GLN A 260 -18.79 -12.34 -16.18
CA GLN A 260 -18.97 -11.29 -17.19
C GLN A 260 -18.24 -11.55 -18.51
N LEU A 261 -17.22 -12.43 -18.52
CA LEU A 261 -16.49 -12.79 -19.73
C LEU A 261 -17.18 -13.89 -20.55
N ARG A 262 -18.22 -14.56 -20.03
CA ARG A 262 -18.85 -15.72 -20.69
C ARG A 262 -19.32 -15.43 -22.12
N SER A 263 -19.83 -14.23 -22.39
CA SER A 263 -20.31 -13.85 -23.73
C SER A 263 -19.18 -13.52 -24.71
N LEU A 264 -17.96 -13.26 -24.22
CA LEU A 264 -16.78 -13.00 -25.03
C LEU A 264 -16.02 -14.28 -25.38
N ALA A 265 -16.33 -15.39 -24.69
CA ALA A 265 -15.58 -16.64 -24.77
C ALA A 265 -15.82 -17.48 -26.05
N GLY A 266 -16.82 -17.13 -26.87
CA GLY A 266 -17.03 -17.71 -28.22
C GLY A 266 -17.19 -19.22 -28.27
#